data_AF-A0A1F6HTT1-F1
#
_entry.id   AF-A0A1F6HTT1-F1
#
_cell.length_a   1.000
_cell.length_b   1.000
_cell.length_c   1.000
_cell.angle_alpha   90.00
_cell.angle_beta   90.00
_cell.angle_gamma   90.00
#
_symmetry.space_group_name_H-M   'P 1'
#
loop_
_entity.id
_entity.type
_entity.pdbx_description
1 polymer ?
#
loop_
_entity_poly.entity_id
_entity_poly.type
_entity_poly.pdbx_seq_one_letter_code
_entity_poly.pdbx_strand_id
1 'polypeptide(L)'
;MRRTSKRNRNGKKKGFVIILVLIVFLLSSALLLYSRFWKETSAFISPLASSNQNAAKTLEKLLLDSEIEFSSVVLRNPSSYMVKLKEDGEAILSINKDLKNQIDSLQAVLKQLTIEGKRVVRIDFRFERPTIELRD
;
A
#
# COMPACT_ATOMS: atom_id res chain seq x y z
N MET A 1 36.25 71.81 18.19
CA MET A 1 35.08 71.88 17.28
C MET A 1 34.73 70.46 16.83
N ARG A 2 33.69 69.81 17.40
CA ARG A 2 33.30 68.41 17.08
C ARG A 2 32.08 68.42 16.15
N ARG A 3 32.21 67.92 14.92
CA ARG A 3 31.09 67.76 13.97
C ARG A 3 30.48 66.35 14.13
N THR A 4 29.24 66.29 14.59
CA THR A 4 28.45 65.05 14.70
C THR A 4 27.86 64.69 13.33
N SER A 5 28.17 63.48 12.84
CA SER A 5 27.61 62.96 11.58
C SER A 5 26.18 62.45 11.81
N LYS A 6 25.20 63.23 11.36
CA LYS A 6 23.77 62.86 11.30
C LYS A 6 23.55 61.88 10.13
N ARG A 7 24.08 60.66 10.25
CA ARG A 7 24.07 59.64 9.19
C ARG A 7 22.72 58.91 9.13
N ASN A 8 21.84 59.46 8.30
CA ASN A 8 20.77 58.81 7.52
C ASN A 8 20.12 57.52 8.10
N ARG A 9 19.13 57.69 9.00
CA ARG A 9 18.34 56.59 9.61
C ARG A 9 17.50 55.78 8.61
N ASN A 10 17.29 56.27 7.38
CA ASN A 10 16.46 55.61 6.36
C ASN A 10 17.21 54.52 5.56
N GLY A 11 18.55 54.52 5.55
CA GLY A 11 19.34 53.46 4.89
C GLY A 11 19.22 52.10 5.60
N LYS A 12 19.08 52.12 6.93
CA LYS A 12 18.88 50.90 7.74
C LYS A 12 17.54 50.22 7.45
N LYS A 13 16.48 51.00 7.19
CA LYS A 13 15.15 50.48 6.82
C LYS A 13 15.15 49.82 5.45
N LYS A 14 15.86 50.41 4.47
CA LYS A 14 16.00 49.81 3.12
C LYS A 14 16.82 48.51 3.15
N GLY A 15 17.90 48.47 3.94
CA GLY A 15 18.68 47.25 4.15
C GLY A 15 17.86 46.13 4.81
N PHE A 16 17.03 46.48 5.79
CA PHE A 16 16.15 45.51 6.45
C PHE A 16 15.12 44.89 5.49
N VAL A 17 14.52 45.69 4.60
CA VAL A 17 13.58 45.19 3.58
C VAL A 17 14.27 44.23 2.60
N ILE A 18 15.49 44.54 2.15
CA ILE A 18 16.25 43.66 1.25
C ILE A 18 16.56 42.31 1.93
N ILE A 19 16.95 42.34 3.20
CA ILE A 19 17.22 41.12 3.98
C ILE A 19 15.94 40.28 4.12
N LEU A 20 14.80 40.91 4.37
CA LEU A 20 13.51 40.21 4.52
C LEU A 20 13.09 39.52 3.21
N VAL A 21 13.27 40.19 2.07
CA VAL A 21 13.02 39.60 0.74
C VAL A 21 13.94 38.41 0.47
N LEU A 22 15.22 38.51 0.83
CA LEU A 22 16.19 37.41 0.70
C LEU A 22 15.80 36.19 1.55
N ILE A 23 15.32 36.40 2.77
CA ILE A 23 14.86 35.31 3.65
C ILE A 23 13.65 34.59 3.05
N VAL A 24 12.67 35.34 2.55
CA VAL A 24 11.47 34.75 1.90
C VAL A 24 11.85 33.95 0.66
N PHE A 25 12.82 34.45 -0.12
CA PHE A 25 13.33 33.75 -1.29
C PHE A 25 14.05 32.45 -0.92
N LEU A 26 14.91 32.48 0.11
CA LEU A 26 15.61 31.29 0.61
C LEU A 26 14.63 30.25 1.16
N LEU A 27 13.62 30.66 1.92
CA LEU A 27 12.58 29.76 2.44
C LEU A 27 11.77 29.12 1.31
N SER A 28 11.37 29.90 0.30
CA SER A 28 10.63 29.39 -0.86
C SER A 28 11.46 28.39 -1.67
N SER A 29 12.75 28.69 -1.89
CA SER A 29 13.68 27.79 -2.57
C SER A 29 13.87 26.48 -1.79
N ALA A 30 14.05 26.56 -0.47
CA ALA A 30 14.17 25.39 0.39
C ALA A 30 12.91 24.51 0.35
N LEU A 31 11.72 25.11 0.35
CA LEU A 31 10.43 24.40 0.19
C LEU A 31 10.34 23.66 -1.15
N LEU A 32 10.74 24.31 -2.24
CA LEU A 32 10.75 23.70 -3.57
C LEU A 32 11.74 22.53 -3.62
N LEU A 33 12.95 22.71 -3.10
CA LEU A 33 13.96 21.64 -3.03
C LEU A 33 13.50 20.47 -2.17
N TYR A 34 12.90 20.73 -1.01
CA TYR A 34 12.34 19.69 -0.13
C TYR A 34 11.24 18.89 -0.82
N SER A 35 10.32 19.56 -1.52
CA SER A 35 9.25 18.88 -2.29
C SER A 35 9.79 18.00 -3.43
N ARG A 36 10.96 18.35 -3.98
CA ARG A 36 11.63 17.60 -5.05
C ARG A 36 12.45 16.43 -4.49
N PHE A 37 13.08 16.60 -3.33
CA PHE A 37 13.92 15.58 -2.70
C PHE A 37 13.14 14.50 -1.94
N TRP A 38 11.90 14.77 -1.52
CA TRP A 38 11.07 13.80 -0.77
C TRP A 38 9.98 13.11 -1.59
N LYS A 39 10.17 12.98 -2.91
CA LYS A 39 9.32 12.14 -3.78
C LYS A 39 9.91 10.74 -4.04
N GLU A 40 10.74 10.22 -3.14
CA GLU A 40 11.28 8.86 -3.28
C GLU A 40 10.98 8.01 -2.05
N THR A 41 9.72 7.57 -1.93
CA THR A 41 9.53 6.15 -1.66
C THR A 41 9.58 5.47 -3.02
N SER A 42 10.77 5.01 -3.40
CA SER A 42 10.92 4.10 -4.52
C SER A 42 10.01 2.90 -4.24
N ALA A 43 8.91 2.81 -4.97
CA ALA A 43 8.21 1.55 -5.11
C ALA A 43 9.29 0.57 -5.59
N PHE A 44 9.65 -0.39 -4.76
CA PHE A 44 10.61 -1.43 -5.11
C PHE A 44 9.97 -2.26 -6.23
N ILE A 45 10.13 -1.84 -7.49
CA ILE A 45 9.67 -2.59 -8.66
C ILE A 45 10.68 -3.70 -8.88
N SER A 46 10.55 -4.75 -8.09
CA SER A 46 11.22 -6.01 -8.38
C SER A 46 10.69 -6.52 -9.72
N PRO A 47 11.51 -6.97 -10.68
CA PRO A 47 11.01 -7.59 -11.91
C PRO A 47 10.15 -8.84 -11.65
N LEU A 48 10.26 -9.47 -10.46
CA LEU A 48 9.30 -10.47 -9.98
C LEU A 48 7.90 -9.90 -9.73
N ALA A 49 7.79 -8.64 -9.29
CA ALA A 49 6.50 -8.00 -9.04
C ALA A 49 5.70 -7.84 -10.33
N SER A 50 6.32 -7.54 -11.47
CA SER A 50 5.64 -7.45 -12.76
C SER A 50 5.12 -8.80 -13.27
N SER A 51 5.87 -9.88 -13.07
CA SER A 51 5.40 -11.25 -13.37
C SER A 51 4.27 -11.67 -12.41
N ASN A 52 4.43 -11.36 -11.12
CA ASN A 52 3.45 -11.72 -10.09
C ASN A 52 2.16 -10.88 -10.19
N GLN A 53 2.20 -9.67 -10.74
CA GLN A 53 1.01 -8.86 -11.02
C GLN A 53 0.11 -9.54 -12.04
N ASN A 54 0.67 -10.18 -13.07
CA ASN A 54 -0.14 -10.92 -14.04
C ASN A 54 -0.78 -12.16 -13.40
N ALA A 55 -0.02 -12.91 -12.59
CA ALA A 55 -0.54 -14.09 -11.90
C ALA A 55 -1.59 -13.73 -10.83
N ALA A 56 -1.40 -12.62 -10.11
CA ALA A 56 -2.41 -12.08 -9.19
C ALA A 56 -3.68 -11.66 -9.93
N LYS A 57 -3.57 -10.98 -11.09
CA LYS A 57 -4.73 -10.65 -11.94
C LYS A 57 -5.47 -11.88 -12.45
N THR A 58 -4.74 -12.94 -12.83
CA THR A 58 -5.37 -14.21 -13.20
C THR A 58 -6.13 -14.81 -12.03
N LEU A 59 -5.57 -14.77 -10.83
CA LEU A 59 -6.24 -15.24 -9.62
C LEU A 59 -7.49 -14.41 -9.30
N GLU A 60 -7.42 -13.08 -9.39
CA GLU A 60 -8.56 -12.18 -9.21
C GLU A 60 -9.68 -12.53 -10.19
N LYS A 61 -9.35 -12.78 -11.46
CA LYS A 61 -10.33 -13.21 -12.46
C LYS A 61 -10.99 -14.53 -12.07
N LEU A 62 -10.22 -15.53 -11.65
CA LEU A 62 -10.78 -16.81 -11.24
C LEU A 62 -11.69 -16.69 -10.00
N LEU A 63 -11.33 -15.84 -9.04
CA LEU A 63 -12.17 -15.57 -7.87
C LEU A 63 -13.50 -14.91 -8.26
N LEU A 64 -13.47 -13.96 -9.20
CA LEU A 64 -14.67 -13.33 -9.75
C LEU A 64 -15.54 -14.33 -10.53
N ASP A 65 -14.93 -15.16 -11.37
CA ASP A 65 -15.62 -16.19 -12.15
C ASP A 65 -16.29 -17.24 -11.23
N SER A 66 -15.74 -17.49 -10.03
CA SER A 66 -16.31 -18.36 -9.01
C SER A 66 -17.27 -17.66 -8.04
N GLU A 67 -17.66 -16.41 -8.30
CA GLU A 67 -18.57 -15.60 -7.48
C GLU A 67 -18.10 -15.44 -6.01
N ILE A 68 -16.79 -15.47 -5.77
CA ILE A 68 -16.22 -15.29 -4.43
C ILE A 68 -15.99 -13.81 -4.19
N GLU A 69 -16.63 -13.26 -3.16
CA GLU A 69 -16.41 -11.87 -2.76
C GLU A 69 -15.08 -11.71 -1.99
N PHE A 70 -14.16 -10.94 -2.55
CA PHE A 70 -12.87 -10.63 -1.92
C PHE A 70 -12.60 -9.11 -1.90
N SER A 71 -11.79 -8.68 -0.94
CA SER A 71 -11.37 -7.28 -0.79
C SER A 71 -10.02 -7.02 -1.43
N SER A 72 -9.08 -7.97 -1.35
CA SER A 72 -7.76 -7.84 -1.98
C SER A 72 -7.04 -9.18 -2.10
N VAL A 73 -6.13 -9.26 -3.07
CA VAL A 73 -5.19 -10.37 -3.24
C VAL A 73 -3.79 -9.84 -3.00
N VAL A 74 -3.04 -10.49 -2.10
CA VAL A 74 -1.67 -10.10 -1.74
C VAL A 74 -0.77 -11.32 -1.86
N LEU A 75 0.38 -11.15 -2.51
CA LEU A 75 1.43 -12.16 -2.49
C LEU A 75 2.13 -12.10 -1.13
N ARG A 76 1.94 -13.11 -0.27
CA ARG A 76 2.53 -13.12 1.09
C ARG A 76 3.96 -13.66 1.08
N ASN A 77 4.23 -14.65 0.23
CA ASN A 77 5.53 -15.32 0.04
C ASN A 77 5.66 -15.71 -1.44
N PRO A 78 6.87 -15.98 -1.98
CA PRO A 78 7.05 -16.40 -3.38
C PRO A 78 6.31 -17.69 -3.75
N SER A 79 5.70 -18.40 -2.80
CA SER A 79 4.99 -19.65 -2.99
C SER A 79 3.52 -19.61 -2.56
N SER A 80 2.96 -18.47 -2.14
CA SER A 80 1.56 -18.40 -1.69
C SER A 80 0.89 -17.04 -1.88
N TYR A 81 -0.36 -17.08 -2.31
CA TYR A 81 -1.29 -15.94 -2.31
C TYR A 81 -2.10 -15.91 -1.02
N MET A 82 -2.35 -14.70 -0.53
CA MET A 82 -3.32 -14.42 0.52
C MET A 82 -4.45 -13.63 -0.11
N VAL A 83 -5.65 -14.19 -0.05
CA VAL A 83 -6.89 -13.55 -0.46
C VAL A 83 -7.59 -13.07 0.79
N LYS A 84 -7.78 -11.76 0.92
CA LYS A 84 -8.64 -11.19 1.95
C LYS A 84 -10.08 -11.24 1.45
N LEU A 85 -10.93 -11.95 2.18
CA LEU A 85 -12.37 -12.03 1.91
C LEU A 85 -13.05 -10.73 2.37
N LYS A 86 -14.31 -10.53 2.00
CA LYS A 86 -15.07 -9.31 2.35
C LYS A 86 -15.48 -9.25 3.83
N GLU A 87 -15.64 -10.39 4.49
CA GLU A 87 -16.08 -10.50 5.90
C GLU A 87 -14.92 -10.62 6.91
N ASP A 88 -13.80 -9.93 6.67
CA ASP A 88 -12.58 -9.98 7.49
C ASP A 88 -11.88 -11.35 7.57
N GLY A 89 -12.36 -12.36 6.85
CA GLY A 89 -11.69 -13.65 6.71
C GLY A 89 -10.52 -13.61 5.73
N GLU A 90 -9.56 -14.51 5.89
CA GLU A 90 -8.45 -14.69 4.94
C GLU A 90 -8.34 -16.12 4.41
N ALA A 91 -8.06 -16.27 3.11
CA ALA A 91 -7.76 -17.54 2.49
C ALA A 91 -6.31 -17.54 1.96
N ILE A 92 -5.54 -18.56 2.28
CA ILE A 92 -4.16 -18.71 1.82
C ILE A 92 -4.12 -19.82 0.78
N LEU A 93 -3.72 -19.46 -0.43
CA LEU A 93 -3.62 -20.35 -1.59
C LEU A 93 -2.15 -20.62 -1.91
N SER A 94 -1.84 -21.87 -2.25
CA SER A 94 -0.49 -22.27 -2.67
C SER A 94 -0.31 -22.06 -4.17
N ILE A 95 0.81 -21.45 -4.55
CA ILE A 95 1.20 -21.27 -5.95
C ILE A 95 1.61 -22.61 -6.58
N ASN A 96 2.13 -23.53 -5.77
CA ASN A 96 2.66 -24.82 -6.23
C ASN A 96 1.56 -25.85 -6.54
N LYS A 97 0.30 -25.50 -6.30
CA LYS A 97 -0.87 -26.36 -6.52
C LYS A 97 -1.77 -25.73 -7.57
N ASP A 98 -2.65 -26.52 -8.16
CA ASP A 98 -3.65 -26.01 -9.08
C ASP A 98 -4.54 -24.97 -8.39
N LEU A 99 -4.48 -23.72 -8.86
CA LEU A 99 -5.25 -22.61 -8.31
C LEU A 99 -6.75 -22.81 -8.54
N LYS A 100 -7.15 -23.37 -9.69
CA LYS A 100 -8.56 -23.58 -10.01
C LYS A 100 -9.20 -24.54 -9.01
N ASN A 101 -8.56 -25.69 -8.76
CA ASN A 101 -9.08 -26.66 -7.79
C ASN A 101 -9.12 -26.09 -6.36
N GLN A 102 -8.15 -25.26 -5.99
CA GLN A 102 -8.16 -24.60 -4.69
C GLN A 102 -9.30 -23.58 -4.57
N ILE A 103 -9.60 -22.83 -5.63
CA ILE A 103 -10.71 -21.86 -5.67
C ILE A 103 -12.05 -22.59 -5.64
N ASP A 104 -12.20 -23.67 -6.40
CA ASP A 104 -13.40 -24.52 -6.38
C ASP A 104 -13.63 -25.08 -4.97
N SER A 105 -12.55 -25.51 -4.30
CA SER A 105 -12.59 -25.97 -2.90
C SER A 105 -12.94 -24.84 -1.93
N LEU A 106 -12.35 -23.65 -2.10
CA LEU A 106 -12.66 -22.46 -1.31
C LEU A 106 -14.14 -22.09 -1.45
N GLN A 107 -14.68 -22.11 -2.67
CA GLN A 107 -16.08 -21.83 -2.93
C GLN A 107 -16.99 -22.81 -2.19
N ALA A 108 -16.67 -24.11 -2.23
CA ALA A 108 -17.43 -25.14 -1.52
C ALA A 108 -17.41 -24.93 0.00
N VAL A 109 -16.23 -24.65 0.58
CA VAL A 109 -16.07 -24.36 2.01
C VAL A 109 -16.86 -23.12 2.40
N LEU A 110 -16.75 -22.02 1.64
CA LEU A 110 -17.48 -20.79 1.94
C LEU A 110 -19.00 -21.01 1.88
N LYS A 111 -19.50 -21.70 0.84
CA LYS A 111 -20.93 -22.04 0.73
C LYS A 111 -21.41 -22.85 1.94
N GLN A 112 -20.65 -23.86 2.35
CA GLN A 112 -20.99 -24.67 3.51
C GLN A 112 -21.03 -23.82 4.79
N LEU A 113 -20.03 -22.96 5.02
CA LEU A 113 -19.98 -22.09 6.18
C LEU A 113 -21.14 -21.08 6.20
N THR A 114 -21.52 -20.55 5.04
CA THR A 114 -22.71 -19.69 4.90
C THR A 114 -23.99 -20.44 5.29
N ILE A 115 -24.15 -21.70 4.87
CA ILE A 115 -25.31 -22.53 5.24
C ILE A 115 -25.33 -22.80 6.75
N GLU A 116 -24.16 -23.04 7.35
CA GLU A 116 -24.01 -23.25 8.79
C GLU A 116 -24.12 -21.94 9.61
N GLY A 117 -24.19 -20.78 8.96
CA GLY A 117 -24.22 -19.47 9.62
C GLY A 117 -22.90 -19.10 10.32
N LYS A 118 -21.78 -19.76 9.97
CA LYS A 118 -20.48 -19.55 10.58
C LYS A 118 -19.63 -18.59 9.76
N ARG A 119 -18.83 -17.78 10.44
CA ARG A 119 -17.88 -16.86 9.80
C ARG A 119 -16.46 -17.43 9.86
N VAL A 120 -15.75 -17.37 8.74
CA VAL A 120 -14.38 -17.86 8.66
C VAL A 120 -13.40 -16.77 9.08
N VAL A 121 -12.44 -17.13 9.92
CA VAL A 121 -11.30 -16.26 10.24
C VAL A 121 -10.20 -16.52 9.24
N ARG A 122 -9.88 -17.80 9.01
CA ARG A 122 -8.77 -18.18 8.14
C ARG A 122 -8.98 -19.55 7.51
N ILE A 123 -8.64 -19.68 6.23
CA ILE A 123 -8.55 -20.97 5.52
C ILE A 123 -7.16 -21.08 4.90
N ASP A 124 -6.45 -22.18 5.14
CA ASP A 124 -5.09 -22.40 4.61
C ASP A 124 -5.03 -23.65 3.73
N PHE A 125 -4.93 -23.46 2.41
CA PHE A 125 -4.86 -24.52 1.39
C PHE A 125 -3.44 -24.99 1.09
N ARG A 126 -2.42 -24.50 1.82
CA ARG A 126 -1.04 -24.91 1.58
C ARG A 126 -0.79 -26.38 1.92
N PHE A 127 -1.54 -26.92 2.88
CA PHE A 127 -1.45 -28.32 3.32
C PHE A 127 -2.34 -29.24 2.49
N GLU A 128 -2.10 -30.56 2.51
CA GLU A 128 -2.96 -31.52 1.78
C GLU A 128 -4.41 -31.48 2.25
N ARG A 129 -4.62 -31.30 3.55
CA ARG A 129 -5.93 -31.04 4.14
C ARG A 129 -5.99 -29.56 4.53
N PRO A 130 -6.95 -28.78 4.01
CA PRO A 130 -7.03 -27.37 4.33
C PRO A 130 -7.35 -27.18 5.81
N THR A 131 -6.66 -26.24 6.45
CA THR A 131 -6.92 -25.86 7.84
C THR A 131 -7.93 -24.73 7.88
N ILE A 132 -8.96 -24.85 8.70
CA ILE A 132 -10.03 -23.85 8.83
C ILE A 132 -10.06 -23.35 10.28
N GLU A 133 -9.89 -22.04 10.45
CA GLU A 133 -10.06 -21.34 11.72
C GLU A 133 -11.38 -20.55 11.66
N LEU A 134 -12.24 -20.79 12.65
CA LEU A 134 -13.56 -20.19 12.75
C LEU A 134 -13.60 -19.16 13.87
N ARG A 135 -14.51 -18.20 13.75
CA ARG A 135 -14.85 -17.29 14.85
C ARG A 135 -16.05 -17.87 15.57
N ASP A 136 -15.91 -18.09 16.88
CA ASP A 136 -17.02 -18.46 17.77
C ASP A 136 -18.05 -17.32 17.89
#